data_AF-A0A974PK46-F1
#
_entry.id   AF-A0A974PK46-F1
#
_cell.length_a   1.000
_cell.length_b   1.000
_cell.length_c   1.000
_cell.angle_alpha   90.00
_cell.angle_beta   90.00
_cell.angle_gamma   90.00
#
_symmetry.space_group_name_H-M   'P 1'
#
loop_
_entity.id
_entity.type
_entity.pdbx_description
1 polymer ?
#
loop_
_entity_poly.entity_id
_entity_poly.type
_entity_poly.pdbx_seq_one_letter_code
_entity_poly.pdbx_strand_id
1 'polypeptide(L)'
;MRLSEAAGVTIRAPARLHLGFLDLGGTLGRRFGSLGIALERPVTEVTVRRAAADAASGPDADRAARARDAVRGALGIPDAFTVDVDAALPAHNGLGSGTQLAVSVGVAVARLSGHALSARTVATLLGRGRRSAIGMEAFEAGGVILDGGKALSGPEAAAPRPCSPACPCRNPGASCSSTTGPGKGFPAWPRHGRWRSCRRSRRRGPRISATACCSAPCPHWPVATPTASAP
;
A
#
# COMPACT_ATOMS: atom_id res chain seq x y z
N MET A 1 21.06 -15.51 37.47
CA MET A 1 20.83 -15.74 36.02
C MET A 1 19.38 -15.34 35.72
N ARG A 2 19.13 -14.07 35.35
CA ARG A 2 17.78 -13.61 34.99
C ARG A 2 17.57 -13.89 33.52
N LEU A 3 16.81 -14.93 33.21
CA LEU A 3 16.18 -15.09 31.90
C LEU A 3 15.06 -14.04 31.83
N SER A 4 15.36 -12.85 31.34
CA SER A 4 14.30 -11.93 30.94
C SER A 4 13.64 -12.51 29.69
N GLU A 5 12.41 -13.00 29.81
CA GLU A 5 11.54 -13.12 28.65
C GLU A 5 11.54 -11.77 27.92
N ALA A 6 12.11 -11.73 26.72
CA ALA A 6 12.15 -10.51 25.95
C ALA A 6 10.71 -10.12 25.60
N ALA A 7 10.25 -8.97 26.11
CA ALA A 7 8.95 -8.41 25.78
C ALA A 7 8.78 -8.35 24.24
N GLY A 8 7.80 -9.09 23.72
CA GLY A 8 7.47 -9.15 22.31
C GLY A 8 6.43 -8.10 21.91
N VAL A 9 6.33 -7.83 20.62
CA VAL A 9 5.26 -7.02 20.03
C VAL A 9 4.37 -7.91 19.20
N THR A 10 3.11 -8.03 19.60
CA THR A 10 2.06 -8.70 18.82
C THR A 10 1.23 -7.67 18.08
N ILE A 11 1.00 -7.90 16.78
CA ILE A 11 0.19 -7.04 15.92
C ILE A 11 -0.87 -7.88 15.23
N ARG A 12 -2.13 -7.44 15.38
CA ARG A 12 -3.27 -7.91 14.59
C ARG A 12 -3.63 -6.88 13.54
N ALA A 13 -3.70 -7.30 12.29
CA ALA A 13 -3.99 -6.46 11.14
C ALA A 13 -5.19 -7.00 10.35
N PRO A 14 -6.24 -6.18 10.12
CA PRO A 14 -7.45 -6.63 9.44
C PRO A 14 -7.22 -6.88 7.96
N ALA A 15 -7.95 -7.85 7.40
CA ALA A 15 -8.12 -7.93 5.95
C ALA A 15 -8.81 -6.65 5.43
N ARG A 16 -8.69 -6.41 4.13
CA ARG A 16 -9.45 -5.35 3.45
C ARG A 16 -9.79 -5.74 2.03
N LEU A 17 -10.90 -5.20 1.54
CA LEU A 17 -11.32 -5.32 0.15
C LEU A 17 -10.95 -4.04 -0.59
N HIS A 18 -10.33 -4.19 -1.76
CA HIS A 18 -10.07 -3.10 -2.69
C HIS A 18 -11.13 -3.14 -3.79
N LEU A 19 -12.04 -2.17 -3.80
CA LEU A 19 -13.24 -2.16 -4.65
C LEU A 19 -13.00 -1.57 -6.05
N GLY A 20 -11.74 -1.33 -6.39
CA GLY A 20 -11.32 -0.89 -7.72
C GLY A 20 -10.60 0.45 -7.70
N PHE A 21 -10.04 0.79 -8.86
CA PHE A 21 -9.40 2.09 -9.08
C PHE A 21 -10.38 3.04 -9.77
N LEU A 22 -10.36 4.30 -9.34
CA LEU A 22 -11.19 5.37 -9.89
C LEU A 22 -10.63 5.86 -11.24
N ASP A 23 -9.33 6.12 -11.32
CA ASP A 23 -8.69 6.65 -12.53
C ASP A 23 -7.28 6.12 -12.74
N LEU A 24 -7.14 4.99 -13.44
CA LEU A 24 -5.82 4.42 -13.75
C LEU A 24 -4.92 5.34 -14.59
N GLY A 25 -5.53 6.18 -15.45
CA GLY A 25 -4.82 6.99 -16.44
C GLY A 25 -4.39 8.35 -15.92
N GLY A 26 -5.06 8.86 -14.89
CA GLY A 26 -4.88 10.23 -14.42
C GLY A 26 -5.63 11.27 -15.25
N THR A 27 -6.63 10.88 -16.04
CA THR A 27 -7.42 11.78 -16.88
C THR A 27 -8.30 12.74 -16.07
N LEU A 28 -8.55 12.44 -14.79
CA LEU A 28 -9.28 13.24 -13.83
C LEU A 28 -8.36 14.15 -12.98
N GLY A 29 -7.07 14.24 -13.31
CA GLY A 29 -6.11 15.13 -12.66
C GLY A 29 -5.30 14.48 -11.54
N ARG A 30 -5.63 13.25 -11.13
CA ARG A 30 -4.84 12.42 -10.21
C ARG A 30 -4.82 10.99 -10.71
N ARG A 31 -3.67 10.31 -10.61
CA ARG A 31 -3.54 8.91 -11.00
C ARG A 31 -4.00 8.00 -9.87
N PHE A 32 -4.65 6.91 -10.22
CA PHE A 32 -5.28 5.95 -9.33
C PHE A 32 -6.49 6.55 -8.60
N GLY A 33 -6.46 6.53 -7.27
CA GLY A 33 -7.65 6.69 -6.45
C GLY A 33 -8.40 5.37 -6.35
N SER A 34 -8.88 5.04 -5.17
CA SER A 34 -9.53 3.75 -4.93
C SER A 34 -10.51 3.83 -3.76
N LEU A 35 -11.48 2.92 -3.76
CA LEU A 35 -12.37 2.70 -2.64
C LEU A 35 -12.02 1.36 -1.99
N GLY A 36 -12.06 1.30 -0.67
CA GLY A 36 -11.84 0.06 0.04
C GLY A 36 -12.56 0.01 1.38
N ILE A 37 -12.63 -1.20 1.93
CA ILE A 37 -13.32 -1.48 3.18
C ILE A 37 -12.44 -2.43 3.99
N ALA A 38 -12.14 -2.07 5.23
CA ALA A 38 -11.50 -2.98 6.18
C ALA A 38 -12.52 -4.00 6.70
N LEU A 39 -12.07 -5.25 6.88
CA LEU A 39 -12.88 -6.33 7.39
C LEU A 39 -12.49 -6.63 8.82
N GLU A 40 -13.47 -6.96 9.67
CA GLU A 40 -13.19 -7.42 11.04
C GLU A 40 -12.45 -8.77 11.05
N ARG A 41 -12.82 -9.66 10.12
CA ARG A 41 -12.17 -10.96 9.89
C ARG A 41 -12.17 -11.28 8.40
N PRO A 42 -11.22 -12.12 7.92
CA PRO A 42 -10.07 -12.68 8.64
C PRO A 42 -9.00 -11.62 8.97
N VAL A 43 -8.02 -11.96 9.81
CA VAL A 43 -6.92 -11.08 10.21
C VAL A 43 -5.56 -11.73 9.96
N THR A 44 -4.52 -10.91 9.83
CA THR A 44 -3.13 -11.34 10.03
C THR A 44 -2.76 -11.09 11.48
N GLU A 45 -2.14 -12.06 12.14
CA GLU A 45 -1.66 -11.97 13.51
C GLU A 45 -0.20 -12.43 13.56
N VAL A 46 0.67 -11.57 14.06
CA VAL A 46 2.12 -11.80 14.09
C VAL A 46 2.67 -11.32 15.43
N THR A 47 3.54 -12.13 16.01
CA THR A 47 4.33 -11.78 17.20
C THR A 47 5.81 -11.71 16.83
N VAL A 48 6.46 -10.60 17.16
CA VAL A 48 7.89 -10.40 16.94
C VAL A 48 8.59 -10.23 18.28
N ARG A 49 9.76 -10.86 18.44
CA ARG A 49 10.61 -10.74 19.63
C ARG A 49 12.06 -10.49 19.22
N ARG A 50 12.80 -9.74 20.04
CA ARG A 50 14.26 -9.69 19.94
C ARG A 50 14.82 -11.07 20.28
N ALA A 51 15.85 -11.50 19.55
CA ALA A 51 16.44 -12.81 19.72
C ALA A 51 17.95 -12.79 19.45
N ALA A 52 18.63 -13.89 19.80
CA ALA A 52 20.05 -14.07 19.50
C ALA A 52 20.30 -14.39 18.01
N ALA A 53 19.30 -14.96 17.32
CA ALA A 53 19.36 -15.31 15.91
C ALA A 53 18.00 -15.07 15.23
N ASP A 54 18.05 -14.78 13.94
CA ASP A 54 16.87 -14.55 13.13
C ASP A 54 16.12 -15.86 12.86
N ALA A 55 14.83 -15.88 13.13
CA ALA A 55 13.96 -16.99 12.72
C ALA A 55 12.57 -16.49 12.35
N ALA A 56 11.85 -17.26 11.53
CA ALA A 56 10.44 -17.03 11.27
C ALA A 56 9.69 -18.37 11.27
N SER A 57 8.52 -18.40 11.88
CA SER A 57 7.70 -19.60 12.03
C SER A 57 6.23 -19.30 11.68
N GLY A 58 5.44 -20.36 11.43
CA GLY A 58 4.03 -20.25 11.10
C GLY A 58 3.72 -20.05 9.60
N PRO A 59 2.43 -19.86 9.23
CA PRO A 59 2.03 -19.58 7.87
C PRO A 59 2.73 -18.35 7.29
N ASP A 60 3.16 -18.42 6.04
CA ASP A 60 3.86 -17.34 5.35
C ASP A 60 5.17 -16.86 6.02
N ALA A 61 5.81 -17.71 6.84
CA ALA A 61 7.09 -17.40 7.51
C ALA A 61 8.14 -16.81 6.56
N ASP A 62 8.28 -17.35 5.34
CA ASP A 62 9.22 -16.83 4.33
C ASP A 62 8.93 -15.37 3.94
N ARG A 63 7.66 -14.99 3.82
CA ARG A 63 7.27 -13.60 3.54
C ARG A 63 7.52 -12.71 4.76
N ALA A 64 7.29 -13.24 5.96
CA ALA A 64 7.54 -12.52 7.20
C ALA A 64 9.03 -12.25 7.42
N ALA A 65 9.90 -13.25 7.19
CA ALA A 65 11.36 -13.12 7.22
C ALA A 65 11.84 -12.04 6.23
N ARG A 66 11.37 -12.09 4.98
CA ARG A 66 11.70 -11.05 3.99
C ARG A 66 11.28 -9.64 4.41
N ALA A 67 10.13 -9.50 5.08
CA ALA A 67 9.68 -8.20 5.57
C ALA A 67 10.56 -7.69 6.73
N ARG A 68 10.92 -8.57 7.68
CA ARG A 68 11.88 -8.27 8.75
C ARG A 68 13.20 -7.80 8.17
N ASP A 69 13.78 -8.57 7.25
CA ASP A 69 15.10 -8.29 6.67
C ASP A 69 15.08 -6.99 5.85
N ALA A 70 14.00 -6.73 5.11
CA ALA A 70 13.84 -5.48 4.37
C ALA A 70 13.77 -4.25 5.28
N VAL A 71 13.03 -4.31 6.39
CA VAL A 71 12.99 -3.18 7.36
C VAL A 71 14.32 -3.02 8.07
N ARG A 72 14.96 -4.12 8.49
CA ARG A 72 16.28 -4.06 9.13
C ARG A 72 17.31 -3.44 8.22
N GLY A 73 17.38 -3.88 6.97
CA GLY A 73 18.29 -3.33 5.97
C GLY A 73 18.01 -1.84 5.68
N ALA A 74 16.74 -1.44 5.59
CA ALA A 74 16.36 -0.06 5.33
C ALA A 74 16.66 0.90 6.50
N LEU A 75 16.61 0.40 7.74
CA LEU A 75 16.83 1.20 8.96
C LEU A 75 18.21 1.00 9.60
N GLY A 76 19.05 0.10 9.06
CA GLY A 76 20.36 -0.22 9.62
C GLY A 76 20.28 -0.90 10.99
N ILE A 77 19.24 -1.71 11.24
CA ILE A 77 19.02 -2.37 12.53
C ILE A 77 19.91 -3.62 12.63
N PRO A 78 20.86 -3.69 13.58
CA PRO A 78 21.76 -4.84 13.72
C PRO A 78 21.10 -6.02 14.45
N ASP A 79 20.11 -5.75 15.30
CA ASP A 79 19.43 -6.74 16.14
C ASP A 79 18.81 -7.88 15.33
N ALA A 80 18.81 -9.09 15.89
CA ALA A 80 18.11 -10.24 15.32
C ALA A 80 16.72 -10.41 15.94
N PHE A 81 15.78 -10.98 15.18
CA PHE A 81 14.40 -11.16 15.60
C PHE A 81 13.82 -12.52 15.22
N THR A 82 13.04 -13.08 16.14
CA THR A 82 12.10 -14.15 15.83
C THR A 82 10.75 -13.55 15.43
N VAL A 83 10.13 -14.13 14.41
CA VAL A 83 8.81 -13.73 13.91
C VAL A 83 7.90 -14.96 13.89
N ASP A 84 6.92 -14.98 14.78
CA ASP A 84 5.91 -16.02 14.83
C ASP A 84 4.64 -15.51 14.17
N VAL A 85 4.23 -16.13 13.07
CA VAL A 85 2.98 -15.78 12.38
C VAL A 85 1.88 -16.69 12.90
N ASP A 86 1.03 -16.19 13.78
CA ASP A 86 -0.08 -16.98 14.35
C ASP A 86 -1.22 -17.16 13.34
N ALA A 87 -1.47 -16.14 12.51
CA ALA A 87 -2.46 -16.19 11.43
C ALA A 87 -2.02 -15.38 10.21
N ALA A 88 -2.19 -15.94 9.02
CA ALA A 88 -1.92 -15.26 7.76
C ALA A 88 -3.17 -15.20 6.87
N LEU A 89 -3.39 -14.05 6.25
CA LEU A 89 -4.44 -13.88 5.25
C LEU A 89 -4.11 -14.70 3.98
N PRO A 90 -5.10 -15.37 3.37
CA PRO A 90 -4.91 -16.06 2.10
C PRO A 90 -4.30 -15.16 1.02
N ALA A 91 -3.26 -15.66 0.35
CA ALA A 91 -2.59 -14.93 -0.71
C ALA A 91 -3.49 -14.76 -1.94
N HIS A 92 -3.27 -13.67 -2.68
CA HIS A 92 -3.85 -13.42 -4.00
C HIS A 92 -5.39 -13.35 -4.08
N ASN A 93 -6.11 -13.32 -2.95
CA ASN A 93 -7.58 -13.23 -2.91
C ASN A 93 -8.12 -11.80 -2.74
N GLY A 94 -7.35 -10.77 -3.10
CA GLY A 94 -7.78 -9.38 -2.95
C GLY A 94 -7.86 -8.86 -1.49
N LEU A 95 -7.72 -9.72 -0.49
CA LEU A 95 -7.63 -9.38 0.95
C LEU A 95 -6.33 -8.65 1.32
N GLY A 96 -5.39 -8.69 0.38
CA GLY A 96 -4.09 -8.05 0.32
C GLY A 96 -3.09 -8.44 1.41
N SER A 97 -3.14 -9.71 1.83
CA SER A 97 -2.20 -10.37 2.73
C SER A 97 -0.77 -9.79 2.75
N GLY A 98 -0.16 -9.57 1.57
CA GLY A 98 1.20 -9.05 1.45
C GLY A 98 1.45 -7.68 2.09
N THR A 99 0.47 -6.76 2.11
CA THR A 99 0.64 -5.48 2.84
C THR A 99 0.46 -5.68 4.33
N GLN A 100 -0.58 -6.41 4.77
CA GLN A 100 -0.82 -6.57 6.21
C GLN A 100 0.34 -7.29 6.89
N LEU A 101 0.78 -8.42 6.34
CA LEU A 101 1.91 -9.16 6.90
C LEU A 101 3.19 -8.32 6.92
N ALA A 102 3.53 -7.67 5.80
CA ALA A 102 4.77 -6.92 5.71
C ALA A 102 4.78 -5.70 6.65
N VAL A 103 3.65 -4.98 6.74
CA VAL A 103 3.52 -3.81 7.62
C VAL A 103 3.47 -4.24 9.09
N SER A 104 2.76 -5.31 9.45
CA SER A 104 2.79 -5.87 10.82
C SER A 104 4.22 -6.18 11.25
N VAL A 105 4.96 -6.98 10.47
CA VAL A 105 6.34 -7.34 10.81
C VAL A 105 7.21 -6.09 10.90
N GLY A 106 7.11 -5.20 9.90
CA GLY A 106 7.93 -4.00 9.84
C GLY A 106 7.70 -3.03 11.01
N VAL A 107 6.44 -2.83 11.42
CA VAL A 107 6.09 -1.98 12.55
C VAL A 107 6.60 -2.60 13.85
N ALA A 108 6.45 -3.91 14.04
CA ALA A 108 6.93 -4.58 15.24
C ALA A 108 8.47 -4.52 15.36
N VAL A 109 9.19 -4.78 14.26
CA VAL A 109 10.66 -4.66 14.21
C VAL A 109 11.10 -3.22 14.50
N ALA A 110 10.51 -2.23 13.82
CA ALA A 110 10.85 -0.82 14.03
C ALA A 110 10.64 -0.40 15.50
N ARG A 111 9.50 -0.79 16.10
CA ARG A 111 9.18 -0.50 17.50
C ARG A 111 10.15 -1.15 18.47
N LEU A 112 10.45 -2.44 18.30
CA LEU A 112 11.42 -3.15 19.14
C LEU A 112 12.83 -2.56 19.04
N SER A 113 13.16 -1.93 17.92
CA SER A 113 14.41 -1.19 17.70
C SER A 113 14.38 0.29 18.13
N GLY A 114 13.33 0.73 18.81
CA GLY A 114 13.23 2.10 19.32
C GLY A 114 12.86 3.15 18.26
N HIS A 115 12.44 2.74 17.06
CA HIS A 115 11.96 3.66 16.04
C HIS A 115 10.44 3.85 16.15
N ALA A 116 10.02 5.07 16.42
CA ALA A 116 8.60 5.46 16.44
C ALA A 116 8.11 5.82 15.02
N LEU A 117 8.01 4.84 14.13
CA LEU A 117 7.52 5.03 12.76
C LEU A 117 6.01 4.75 12.66
N SER A 118 5.31 5.57 11.85
CA SER A 118 3.93 5.27 11.44
C SER A 118 3.87 4.03 10.55
N ALA A 119 2.72 3.35 10.50
CA ALA A 119 2.56 2.19 9.64
C ALA A 119 2.65 2.59 8.16
N ARG A 120 2.18 3.80 7.81
CA ARG A 120 2.38 4.41 6.48
C ARG A 120 3.87 4.58 6.13
N THR A 121 4.70 5.04 7.07
CA THR A 121 6.15 5.19 6.83
C THR A 121 6.80 3.83 6.60
N VAL A 122 6.49 2.85 7.46
CA VAL A 122 6.97 1.47 7.31
C VAL A 122 6.52 0.85 5.98
N ALA A 123 5.26 1.03 5.62
CA ALA A 123 4.72 0.54 4.36
C ALA A 123 5.45 1.16 3.15
N THR A 124 5.76 2.45 3.20
CA THR A 124 6.51 3.15 2.17
C THR A 124 7.94 2.61 2.05
N LEU A 125 8.63 2.41 3.17
CA LEU A 125 9.96 1.78 3.21
C LEU A 125 9.94 0.39 2.57
N LEU A 126 8.88 -0.37 2.80
CA LEU A 126 8.65 -1.71 2.22
C LEU A 126 8.11 -1.68 0.79
N GLY A 127 8.09 -0.52 0.13
CA GLY A 127 7.63 -0.35 -1.26
C GLY A 127 6.13 -0.60 -1.46
N ARG A 128 5.33 -0.53 -0.39
CA ARG A 128 3.87 -0.66 -0.39
C ARG A 128 3.21 0.70 -0.59
N GLY A 129 1.92 0.71 -0.90
CA GLY A 129 1.17 1.96 -1.04
C GLY A 129 1.36 2.74 -2.34
N ARG A 130 2.18 2.24 -3.28
CA ARG A 130 2.53 2.96 -4.53
C ARG A 130 1.36 3.27 -5.46
N ARG A 131 0.31 2.44 -5.42
CA ARG A 131 -0.88 2.57 -6.29
C ARG A 131 -2.15 2.87 -5.51
N SER A 132 -2.25 2.34 -4.29
CA SER A 132 -3.43 2.46 -3.45
C SER A 132 -3.01 2.56 -1.99
N ALA A 133 -3.61 3.49 -1.25
CA ALA A 133 -3.42 3.66 0.18
C ALA A 133 -4.28 2.71 1.04
N ILE A 134 -5.30 2.07 0.45
CA ILE A 134 -6.32 1.27 1.16
C ILE A 134 -5.73 0.28 2.15
N GLY A 135 -4.65 -0.42 1.80
CA GLY A 135 -4.04 -1.40 2.70
C GLY A 135 -3.40 -0.80 3.96
N MET A 136 -2.88 0.43 3.86
CA MET A 136 -2.26 1.13 4.99
C MET A 136 -3.33 1.78 5.86
N GLU A 137 -4.31 2.43 5.25
CA GLU A 137 -5.43 3.04 6.00
C GLU A 137 -6.26 1.98 6.71
N ALA A 138 -6.47 0.82 6.09
CA ALA A 138 -7.15 -0.31 6.74
C ALA A 138 -6.36 -0.85 7.93
N PHE A 139 -5.02 -0.80 7.89
CA PHE A 139 -4.16 -1.20 9.00
C PHE A 139 -4.25 -0.22 10.18
N GLU A 140 -4.26 1.09 9.90
CA GLU A 140 -4.19 2.13 10.94
C GLU A 140 -5.57 2.48 11.53
N ALA A 141 -6.59 2.63 10.69
CA ALA A 141 -7.88 3.19 11.07
C ALA A 141 -9.09 2.28 10.80
N GLY A 142 -8.96 1.33 9.86
CA GLY A 142 -10.07 0.47 9.47
C GLY A 142 -11.18 1.23 8.72
N GLY A 143 -12.41 0.72 8.80
CA GLY A 143 -13.60 1.37 8.23
C GLY A 143 -13.68 1.39 6.69
N VAL A 144 -14.45 2.34 6.16
CA VAL A 144 -14.58 2.61 4.72
C VAL A 144 -13.57 3.69 4.34
N ILE A 145 -12.79 3.42 3.31
CA ILE A 145 -11.63 4.22 2.95
C ILE A 145 -11.76 4.69 1.51
N LEU A 146 -11.67 6.01 1.32
CA LEU A 146 -11.53 6.64 0.01
C LEU A 146 -10.09 7.14 -0.14
N ASP A 147 -9.35 6.54 -1.07
CA ASP A 147 -8.02 6.99 -1.46
C ASP A 147 -8.13 7.98 -2.62
N GLY A 148 -7.58 9.18 -2.43
CA GLY A 148 -7.56 10.26 -3.42
C GLY A 148 -6.53 10.08 -4.55
N GLY A 149 -5.77 8.99 -4.55
CA GLY A 149 -4.77 8.72 -5.58
C GLY A 149 -3.55 9.62 -5.47
N LYS A 150 -2.73 9.61 -6.52
CA LYS A 150 -1.43 10.27 -6.59
C LYS A 150 -1.46 11.47 -7.52
N ALA A 151 -0.76 12.53 -7.15
CA ALA A 151 -0.55 13.66 -8.06
C ALA A 151 0.16 13.20 -9.35
N LEU A 152 -0.09 13.90 -10.46
CA LEU A 152 0.53 13.62 -11.76
C LEU A 152 1.96 14.19 -11.87
N SER A 153 2.26 15.20 -11.07
CA SER A 153 3.55 15.89 -10.99
C SER A 153 3.87 16.30 -9.55
N GLY A 154 5.13 16.61 -9.27
CA GLY A 154 5.62 16.97 -7.93
C GLY A 154 6.14 15.78 -7.11
N PRO A 155 6.61 16.00 -5.88
CA PRO A 155 7.24 14.98 -5.05
C PRO A 155 6.34 13.76 -4.77
N GLU A 156 5.02 13.95 -4.75
CA GLU A 156 4.04 12.86 -4.59
C GLU A 156 3.92 11.95 -5.84
N ALA A 157 4.26 12.46 -7.02
CA ALA A 157 4.20 11.75 -8.31
C ALA A 157 5.43 10.87 -8.59
N ALA A 158 6.51 11.06 -7.83
CA ALA A 158 7.81 10.42 -8.02
C ALA A 158 7.89 8.97 -7.48
N ALA A 159 6.79 8.41 -6.95
CA ALA A 159 6.74 7.00 -6.60
C ALA A 159 7.18 6.17 -7.83
N PRO A 160 8.14 5.24 -7.67
CA PRO A 160 8.77 4.59 -8.81
C PRO A 160 7.70 3.98 -9.70
N ARG A 161 7.94 3.89 -11.01
CA ARG A 161 7.09 3.15 -11.93
C ARG A 161 7.40 1.66 -11.79
N PRO A 162 6.43 0.74 -11.81
CA PRO A 162 6.77 -0.67 -11.91
C PRO A 162 7.31 -0.88 -13.33
N CYS A 163 8.62 -1.09 -13.47
CA CYS A 163 9.10 -1.87 -14.60
C CYS A 163 8.52 -3.27 -14.42
N SER A 164 7.65 -3.69 -15.32
CA SER A 164 7.18 -5.07 -15.36
C SER A 164 8.36 -5.98 -15.74
N PRO A 165 8.58 -7.12 -15.08
CA PRO A 165 9.61 -8.09 -15.51
C PRO A 165 9.31 -8.69 -16.90
N ALA A 166 8.11 -8.46 -17.44
CA ALA A 166 7.71 -8.82 -18.80
C ALA A 166 7.97 -7.70 -19.85
N CYS A 167 8.66 -6.61 -19.50
CA CYS A 167 8.98 -5.56 -20.46
C CYS A 167 10.18 -6.00 -21.32
N PRO A 168 10.06 -6.17 -22.65
CA PRO A 168 11.13 -6.70 -23.50
C PRO A 168 12.35 -5.78 -23.65
N CYS A 169 12.35 -4.60 -23.01
CA CYS A 169 13.38 -3.58 -23.15
C CYS A 169 14.61 -3.81 -22.25
N ARG A 170 15.02 -5.07 -22.03
CA ARG A 170 16.32 -5.38 -21.43
C ARG A 170 17.38 -5.48 -22.52
N ASN A 171 17.64 -4.36 -23.20
CA ASN A 171 18.83 -4.23 -24.03
C ASN A 171 19.83 -3.33 -23.27
N PRO A 172 21.04 -3.79 -22.89
CA PRO A 172 21.96 -3.06 -21.99
C PRO A 172 22.53 -1.74 -22.53
N GLY A 173 22.10 -1.27 -23.71
CA GLY A 173 22.63 -0.05 -24.35
C GLY A 173 21.61 1.01 -24.75
N ALA A 174 20.31 0.84 -24.43
CA ALA A 174 19.28 1.80 -24.83
C ALA A 174 18.95 2.77 -23.68
N SER A 175 19.39 4.02 -23.79
CA SER A 175 18.88 5.09 -22.93
C SER A 175 17.44 5.43 -23.35
N CYS A 176 16.51 5.41 -22.39
CA CYS A 176 15.17 5.93 -22.60
C CYS A 176 15.23 7.47 -22.65
N SER A 177 15.47 8.04 -23.82
CA SER A 177 15.24 9.47 -24.04
C SER A 177 13.74 9.70 -24.24
N SER A 178 13.15 10.45 -23.31
CA SER A 178 11.79 10.97 -23.46
C SER A 178 11.81 12.13 -24.44
N THR A 179 11.56 11.87 -25.72
CA THR A 179 11.34 12.94 -26.70
C THR A 179 9.90 12.88 -27.21
N THR A 180 9.09 13.83 -26.73
CA THR A 180 7.84 14.24 -27.37
C THR A 180 8.16 14.92 -28.70
N GLY A 181 7.76 14.31 -29.82
CA GLY A 181 7.86 14.87 -31.16
C GLY A 181 6.85 14.20 -32.12
N PRO A 182 6.31 14.92 -33.13
CA PRO A 182 5.12 14.50 -33.85
C PRO A 182 5.42 13.49 -34.96
N GLY A 183 4.53 12.49 -35.07
CA GLY A 183 4.21 11.76 -36.30
C GLY A 183 5.33 10.98 -37.00
N LYS A 184 5.42 9.67 -36.75
CA LYS A 184 5.76 8.65 -37.77
C LYS A 184 4.94 7.38 -37.51
N GLY A 185 4.46 6.78 -38.59
CA GLY A 185 3.29 5.89 -38.67
C GLY A 185 3.35 4.59 -37.88
N PHE A 186 2.17 4.13 -37.49
CA PHE A 186 1.93 2.76 -37.01
C PHE A 186 2.02 1.76 -38.18
N PRO A 187 2.60 0.56 -37.99
CA PRO A 187 2.45 -0.52 -38.95
C PRO A 187 0.98 -0.98 -38.98
N ALA A 188 0.50 -1.27 -40.18
CA ALA A 188 -0.87 -1.62 -40.48
C ALA A 188 -1.31 -2.93 -39.81
N TRP A 189 -2.44 -2.91 -39.10
CA TRP A 189 -3.17 -4.09 -38.66
C TRP A 189 -4.07 -4.62 -39.79
N PRO A 190 -4.32 -5.95 -39.87
CA PRO A 190 -5.17 -6.53 -40.91
C PRO A 190 -6.60 -5.98 -40.85
N ARG A 191 -7.10 -5.53 -42.00
CA ARG A 191 -8.44 -4.97 -42.17
C ARG A 191 -9.49 -6.08 -42.29
N HIS A 192 -10.23 -6.37 -41.22
CA HIS A 192 -11.60 -6.88 -41.34
C HIS A 192 -12.49 -6.29 -40.24
N GLY A 193 -13.60 -5.66 -40.65
CA GLY A 193 -14.64 -5.15 -39.76
C GLY A 193 -14.94 -3.67 -39.94
N ARG A 194 -15.91 -3.34 -40.80
CA ARG A 194 -16.51 -2.01 -40.91
C ARG A 194 -17.09 -1.58 -39.55
N TRP A 195 -16.62 -0.48 -38.98
CA TRP A 195 -17.40 0.34 -38.06
C TRP A 195 -17.36 1.79 -38.52
N ARG A 196 -18.56 2.31 -38.83
CA ARG A 196 -18.79 3.68 -39.30
C ARG A 196 -18.38 4.67 -38.20
N SER A 197 -17.67 5.71 -38.60
CA SER A 197 -17.29 6.82 -37.74
C SER A 197 -18.52 7.60 -37.28
N CYS A 198 -18.76 7.64 -35.97
CA CYS A 198 -19.65 8.62 -35.37
C CYS A 198 -18.81 9.84 -34.98
N ARG A 199 -18.80 10.87 -35.83
CA ARG A 199 -18.37 12.22 -35.44
C ARG A 199 -19.29 12.69 -34.32
N ARG A 200 -18.75 12.96 -33.12
CA ARG A 200 -19.46 13.77 -32.12
C ARG A 200 -18.82 15.15 -32.02
N SER A 201 -19.66 16.11 -32.33
CA SER A 201 -19.47 17.55 -32.31
C SER A 201 -19.15 18.07 -30.91
N ARG A 202 -18.30 19.09 -30.88
CA ARG A 202 -18.07 19.94 -29.70
C ARG A 202 -19.38 20.59 -29.30
N ARG A 203 -19.86 20.37 -28.07
CA ARG A 203 -20.75 21.29 -27.37
C ARG A 203 -20.18 21.57 -25.99
N ARG A 204 -19.95 22.86 -25.72
CA ARG A 204 -19.60 23.42 -24.41
C ARG A 204 -20.81 23.31 -23.50
N GLY A 205 -20.62 22.79 -22.29
CA GLY A 205 -21.56 22.88 -21.15
C GLY A 205 -20.92 23.67 -20.00
N PRO A 206 -21.71 24.17 -19.04
CA PRO A 206 -21.31 25.26 -18.15
C PRO A 206 -20.29 24.80 -17.08
N ARG A 207 -19.41 25.74 -16.70
CA ARG A 207 -18.46 25.58 -15.59
C ARG A 207 -19.23 25.55 -14.28
N ILE A 208 -19.10 24.47 -13.51
CA ILE A 208 -19.50 24.43 -12.10
C ILE A 208 -18.25 24.80 -11.29
N SER A 209 -18.33 25.88 -10.52
CA SER A 209 -17.27 26.36 -9.64
C SER A 209 -17.17 25.48 -8.40
N ALA A 210 -15.98 24.92 -8.14
CA ALA A 210 -15.69 24.09 -6.97
C ALA A 210 -15.29 24.95 -5.75
N THR A 211 -16.20 25.79 -5.26
CA THR A 211 -15.95 26.59 -4.04
C THR A 211 -17.04 26.48 -2.98
N ALA A 212 -17.96 25.52 -3.08
CA ALA A 212 -19.02 25.34 -2.09
C ALA A 212 -19.10 23.87 -1.64
N CYS A 213 -18.14 23.43 -0.83
CA CYS A 213 -18.32 22.21 0.00
C CYS A 213 -17.48 22.20 1.30
N CYS A 214 -16.76 23.29 1.62
CA CYS A 214 -16.02 23.41 2.87
C CYS A 214 -16.78 24.31 3.85
N SER A 215 -17.91 23.84 4.37
CA SER A 215 -18.53 24.42 5.57
C SER A 215 -19.70 23.54 6.03
N ALA A 216 -19.38 22.39 6.61
CA ALA A 216 -20.30 21.68 7.51
C ALA A 216 -19.48 21.09 8.67
N PRO A 217 -19.84 21.33 9.93
CA PRO A 217 -19.15 20.77 11.08
C PRO A 217 -19.42 19.26 11.19
N CYS A 218 -18.35 18.46 11.39
CA CYS A 218 -18.44 17.03 11.65
C CYS A 218 -19.17 16.74 12.97
N PRO A 219 -20.11 15.79 13.04
CA PRO A 219 -20.68 15.35 14.30
C PRO A 219 -19.63 14.59 15.13
N HIS A 220 -19.44 15.03 16.37
CA HIS A 220 -18.56 14.42 17.36
C HIS A 220 -19.08 13.02 17.73
N TRP A 221 -18.29 11.98 17.47
CA TRP A 221 -18.52 10.65 18.03
C TRP A 221 -17.73 10.51 19.34
N PRO A 222 -18.33 10.00 20.44
CA PRO A 222 -17.65 9.88 21.71
C PRO A 222 -16.51 8.86 21.63
N VAL A 223 -15.32 9.28 22.05
CA VAL A 223 -14.15 8.43 22.24
C VAL A 223 -14.37 7.59 23.49
N ALA A 224 -14.30 6.26 23.36
CA ALA A 224 -14.32 5.36 24.51
C ALA A 224 -13.06 5.57 25.36
N THR A 225 -13.25 6.04 26.59
CA THR A 225 -12.20 6.15 27.61
C THR A 225 -11.81 4.76 28.13
N PRO A 226 -10.52 4.46 28.31
CA PRO A 226 -10.09 3.24 28.97
C PRO A 226 -10.43 3.31 30.47
N THR A 227 -11.21 2.34 30.95
CA THR A 227 -11.41 2.10 32.39
C THR A 227 -10.12 1.56 32.99
N ALA A 228 -9.47 2.36 33.83
CA ALA A 228 -8.42 1.90 34.72
C ALA A 228 -9.03 0.95 35.76
N SER A 229 -8.58 -0.31 35.77
CA SER A 229 -8.75 -1.19 36.92
C SER A 229 -7.53 -1.00 37.81
N ALA A 230 -7.76 -0.56 39.04
CA ALA A 230 -6.78 -0.52 40.12
C ALA A 230 -7.13 -1.63 41.14
N PRO A 231 -6.16 -2.07 41.96
CA PRO A 231 -6.07 -3.44 42.51
C PRO A 231 -7.11 -3.80 43.56
#